data_AF-A0A368YXK8-F1
#
_entry.id   AF-A0A368YXK8-F1
#
_cell.length_a   1.000
_cell.length_b   1.000
_cell.length_c   1.000
_cell.angle_alpha   90.00
_cell.angle_beta   90.00
_cell.angle_gamma   90.00
#
_symmetry.space_group_name_H-M   'P 1'
#
loop_
_entity.id
_entity.type
_entity.pdbx_description
1 polymer ?
#
loop_
_entity_poly.entity_id
_entity_poly.type
_entity_poly.pdbx_seq_one_letter_code
_entity_poly.pdbx_strand_id
1 'polypeptide(L)'
;MNKELFEKIINYSGEKLVLAAVIKTKDSSPRNAGAKMIIYPDGSTYGTIGGGPVEAEIIEESKKLIKTGGSKKLNYNLTNKDIAEHGGICGGNVDIFVEVIDLID
;
A
#
# COMPACT_ATOMS: atom_id res chain seq x y z
N MET A 1 11.02 -3.99 -10.99
CA MET A 1 9.93 -3.59 -10.07
C MET A 1 8.52 -3.83 -10.63
N ASN A 2 7.97 -3.06 -11.58
CA ASN A 2 6.57 -3.31 -12.03
C ASN A 2 6.39 -4.71 -12.65
N LYS A 3 7.33 -5.16 -13.50
CA LYS A 3 7.29 -6.51 -14.11
C LYS A 3 7.25 -7.63 -13.08
N GLU A 4 8.18 -7.61 -12.12
CA GLU A 4 8.26 -8.64 -11.06
C GLU A 4 7.02 -8.65 -10.17
N LEU A 5 6.44 -7.48 -9.90
CA LEU A 5 5.19 -7.38 -9.15
C LEU A 5 4.04 -8.05 -9.91
N PHE A 6 3.89 -7.77 -11.20
CA PHE A 6 2.89 -8.46 -12.02
C PHE A 6 3.17 -9.97 -12.14
N GLU A 7 4.43 -10.38 -12.27
CA GLU A 7 4.80 -11.80 -12.24
C GLU A 7 4.42 -12.45 -10.90
N LYS A 8 4.53 -11.75 -9.76
CA LYS A 8 4.06 -12.26 -8.47
C LYS A 8 2.55 -12.43 -8.43
N ILE A 9 1.78 -11.50 -9.01
CA ILE A 9 0.31 -11.62 -9.12
C ILE A 9 -0.05 -12.81 -10.01
N ILE A 10 0.55 -12.91 -11.21
CA ILE A 10 0.26 -13.97 -12.18
C ILE A 10 0.60 -15.37 -11.63
N ASN A 11 1.68 -15.49 -10.87
CA ASN A 11 2.11 -16.77 -10.28
C ASN A 11 1.53 -17.02 -8.88
N TYR A 12 0.64 -16.16 -8.38
CA TYR A 12 0.01 -16.36 -7.09
C TYR A 12 -1.04 -17.47 -7.18
N SER A 13 -0.99 -18.43 -6.26
CA SER A 13 -1.89 -19.59 -6.25
C SER A 13 -3.13 -19.41 -5.37
N GLY A 14 -3.28 -18.24 -4.72
CA GLY A 14 -4.46 -17.92 -3.92
C GLY A 14 -5.53 -17.22 -4.74
N GLU A 15 -6.72 -17.11 -4.17
CA GLU A 15 -7.89 -16.59 -4.88
C GLU A 15 -7.89 -15.06 -4.98
N LYS A 16 -7.43 -14.38 -3.93
CA LYS A 16 -7.48 -12.92 -3.81
C LYS A 16 -6.20 -12.38 -3.19
N LEU A 17 -5.81 -11.20 -3.61
CA LEU A 17 -4.76 -10.38 -2.99
C LEU A 17 -5.17 -8.90 -3.02
N VAL A 18 -4.43 -8.05 -2.32
CA VAL A 18 -4.63 -6.60 -2.39
C VAL A 18 -3.44 -5.95 -3.07
N LEU A 19 -3.71 -5.04 -4.00
CA LEU A 19 -2.72 -4.14 -4.58
C LEU A 19 -2.88 -2.75 -3.95
N ALA A 20 -1.82 -2.27 -3.30
CA ALA A 20 -1.70 -0.89 -2.85
C ALA A 20 -0.79 -0.10 -3.79
N ALA A 21 -1.18 1.11 -4.17
CA ALA A 21 -0.42 2.00 -5.04
C ALA A 21 -0.45 3.44 -4.54
N VAL A 22 0.73 4.07 -4.45
CA VAL A 22 0.82 5.52 -4.23
C VAL A 22 0.39 6.21 -5.51
N ILE A 23 -0.79 6.82 -5.50
CA ILE A 23 -1.39 7.46 -6.67
C ILE A 23 -1.15 8.97 -6.71
N LYS A 24 -0.80 9.58 -5.57
CA LYS A 24 -0.44 10.99 -5.49
C LYS A 24 0.51 11.22 -4.32
N THR A 25 1.48 12.08 -4.53
CA THR A 25 2.28 12.69 -3.47
C THR A 25 2.18 14.21 -3.60
N LYS A 26 2.15 14.91 -2.47
CA LYS A 26 2.34 16.35 -2.39
C LYS A 26 3.46 16.63 -1.40
N ASP A 27 4.26 17.64 -1.72
CA ASP A 27 5.42 18.08 -0.94
C ASP A 27 6.53 17.00 -0.89
N SER A 28 7.43 17.08 0.09
CA SER A 28 8.63 16.26 0.23
C SER A 28 8.36 14.82 0.70
N SER A 29 7.34 14.15 0.16
CA SER A 29 7.07 12.74 0.48
C SER A 29 8.25 11.84 0.06
N PRO A 30 8.61 10.83 0.87
CA PRO A 30 9.83 10.03 0.69
C PRO A 30 9.79 9.08 -0.52
N ARG A 31 8.64 8.95 -1.19
CA ARG A 31 8.47 8.06 -2.34
C ARG A 31 7.64 8.71 -3.44
N ASN A 32 8.08 8.50 -4.67
CA ASN A 32 7.39 9.01 -5.85
C ASN A 32 6.07 8.26 -6.08
N ALA A 33 5.09 8.96 -6.67
CA ALA A 33 3.90 8.32 -7.22
C ALA A 33 4.29 7.13 -8.12
N GLY A 34 3.51 6.05 -8.02
CA GLY A 34 3.74 4.81 -8.76
C GLY A 34 4.40 3.69 -7.97
N ALA A 35 4.86 3.95 -6.72
CA ALA A 35 5.23 2.90 -5.77
C ALA A 35 4.03 1.96 -5.52
N LYS A 36 4.31 0.65 -5.46
CA LYS A 36 3.28 -0.40 -5.32
C LYS A 36 3.70 -1.48 -4.36
N MET A 37 2.71 -2.08 -3.72
CA MET A 37 2.86 -3.19 -2.78
C MET A 37 1.73 -4.19 -2.98
N ILE A 38 2.06 -5.48 -3.03
CA ILE A 38 1.10 -6.58 -2.90
C ILE A 38 0.97 -6.90 -1.41
N ILE A 39 -0.25 -7.12 -0.95
CA ILE A 39 -0.57 -7.63 0.37
C ILE A 39 -1.39 -8.92 0.19
N TYR A 40 -0.89 -10.02 0.75
CA TYR A 40 -1.55 -11.31 0.72
C TYR A 40 -2.54 -11.45 1.91
N PRO A 41 -3.48 -12.40 1.87
CA PRO A 41 -4.47 -12.60 2.93
C PRO A 41 -3.87 -12.83 4.34
N ASP A 42 -2.67 -13.42 4.42
CA ASP A 42 -1.95 -13.65 5.68
C ASP A 42 -1.22 -12.39 6.20
N GLY A 43 -1.23 -11.29 5.44
CA GLY A 43 -0.54 -10.05 5.76
C GLY A 43 0.92 -10.01 5.30
N SER A 44 1.46 -11.07 4.69
CA SER A 44 2.76 -10.99 4.03
C SER A 44 2.69 -10.06 2.82
N THR A 45 3.82 -9.47 2.43
CA THR A 45 3.87 -8.44 1.39
C THR A 45 4.96 -8.70 0.35
N TYR A 46 4.77 -8.10 -0.83
CA TYR A 46 5.82 -7.97 -1.84
C TYR A 46 5.86 -6.53 -2.38
N GLY A 47 7.06 -5.94 -2.43
CA GLY A 47 7.21 -4.52 -2.67
C GLY A 47 6.92 -3.70 -1.40
N THR A 48 6.73 -2.41 -1.57
CA THR A 48 6.50 -1.45 -0.48
C THR A 48 5.92 -0.19 -1.09
N ILE A 49 5.21 0.61 -0.29
CA ILE A 49 4.72 1.95 -0.66
C ILE A 49 5.49 3.07 0.07
N GLY A 50 6.36 2.74 1.01
CA GLY A 50 7.19 3.69 1.74
C GLY A 50 7.66 3.24 3.11
N GLY A 51 7.14 2.12 3.62
CA GLY A 51 7.41 1.65 4.97
C GLY A 51 6.73 2.50 6.05
N GLY A 52 7.12 2.26 7.30
CA GLY A 52 6.67 3.02 8.45
C GLY A 52 5.20 2.77 8.85
N PRO A 53 4.63 3.63 9.72
CA PRO A 53 3.29 3.45 10.27
C PRO A 53 2.19 3.38 9.21
N VAL A 54 2.30 4.18 8.14
CA VAL A 54 1.31 4.19 7.04
C VAL A 54 1.27 2.85 6.32
N GLU A 55 2.42 2.21 6.08
CA GLU A 55 2.46 0.90 5.44
C GLU A 55 1.83 -0.18 6.33
N ALA A 56 2.08 -0.14 7.63
CA ALA A 56 1.46 -1.04 8.60
C ALA A 56 -0.08 -0.88 8.63
N GLU A 57 -0.57 0.36 8.62
CA GLU A 57 -2.01 0.64 8.57
C GLU A 57 -2.66 0.13 7.28
N ILE A 58 -1.99 0.31 6.14
CA ILE A 58 -2.42 -0.20 4.83
C ILE A 58 -2.55 -1.73 4.86
N ILE A 59 -1.61 -2.44 5.49
CA ILE A 59 -1.67 -3.90 5.63
C ILE A 59 -2.91 -4.32 6.44
N GLU A 60 -3.18 -3.65 7.56
CA GLU A 60 -4.35 -3.95 8.39
C GLU A 60 -5.68 -3.62 7.69
N GLU A 61 -5.76 -2.50 6.97
CA GLU A 61 -6.94 -2.18 6.15
C GLU A 61 -7.13 -3.17 5.01
N SER A 62 -6.04 -3.66 4.41
CA SER A 62 -6.09 -4.67 3.34
C SER A 62 -6.67 -6.00 3.83
N LYS A 63 -6.30 -6.45 5.04
CA LYS A 63 -6.86 -7.66 5.67
C LYS A 63 -8.38 -7.55 5.91
N LYS A 64 -8.90 -6.35 6.11
CA LYS A 64 -10.34 -6.10 6.22
C LYS A 64 -11.00 -6.06 4.84
N LEU A 65 -10.41 -5.30 3.92
CA LEU A 65 -10.94 -5.08 2.57
C LEU A 65 -11.04 -6.39 1.76
N ILE A 66 -10.07 -7.29 1.89
CA ILE A 66 -10.07 -8.57 1.16
C ILE A 66 -11.27 -9.45 1.49
N LYS A 67 -11.88 -9.28 2.68
CA LYS A 67 -13.09 -10.01 3.09
C LYS A 67 -14.36 -9.46 2.45
N THR A 68 -14.38 -8.17 2.15
CA THR A 68 -15.54 -7.48 1.56
C THR A 68 -15.44 -7.31 0.05
N GLY A 69 -14.23 -7.42 -0.51
CA GLY A 69 -13.94 -7.03 -1.89
C GLY A 69 -13.90 -5.52 -2.09
N GLY A 70 -13.64 -5.10 -3.33
CA GLY A 70 -13.69 -3.71 -3.78
C GLY A 70 -12.37 -2.94 -3.61
N SER A 71 -12.48 -1.61 -3.60
CA SER A 71 -11.34 -0.70 -3.54
C SER A 71 -11.60 0.49 -2.60
N LYS A 72 -10.52 1.12 -2.14
CA LYS A 72 -10.55 2.33 -1.31
C LYS A 72 -9.44 3.29 -1.74
N LYS A 73 -9.72 4.59 -1.59
CA LYS A 73 -8.71 5.64 -1.61
C LYS A 73 -8.47 6.11 -0.17
N LEU A 74 -7.22 6.08 0.26
CA LEU A 74 -6.77 6.50 1.58
C LEU A 74 -5.86 7.72 1.44
N ASN A 75 -6.05 8.72 2.30
CA ASN A 75 -5.26 9.95 2.31
C ASN A 75 -4.55 10.07 3.65
N TYR A 76 -3.24 10.27 3.60
CA TYR A 76 -2.40 10.42 4.78
C TYR A 76 -1.66 11.75 4.73
N ASN A 77 -1.81 12.52 5.79
CA ASN A 77 -1.00 13.72 6.01
C ASN A 77 0.14 13.39 6.98
N LEU A 78 1.37 13.37 6.46
CA LEU A 78 2.58 13.05 7.20
C LEU A 78 3.13 14.25 7.99
N THR A 79 2.45 15.41 7.96
CA THR A 79 2.87 16.57 8.74
C THR A 79 2.35 16.49 10.18
N ASN A 80 3.28 16.36 11.14
CA ASN A 80 3.17 16.75 12.55
C ASN A 80 2.57 15.79 13.59
N LYS A 81 2.37 14.50 13.30
CA LYS A 81 2.05 13.52 14.37
C LYS A 81 3.05 12.37 14.57
N ASP A 82 3.87 12.06 13.57
CA ASP A 82 4.92 11.03 13.66
C ASP A 82 6.33 11.59 14.00
N ILE A 83 6.45 12.93 14.07
CA ILE A 83 7.74 13.63 14.23
C ILE A 83 8.34 13.44 15.63
N ALA A 84 7.52 13.16 16.64
CA ALA A 84 7.96 13.13 18.04
C ALA A 84 8.68 11.83 18.46
N GLU A 85 8.52 10.72 17.74
CA GLU A 85 9.03 9.42 18.20
C GLU A 85 10.08 8.75 17.30
N HIS A 86 10.16 9.07 15.99
CA HIS A 86 10.92 8.21 15.05
C HIS A 86 11.85 8.94 14.04
N GLY A 87 12.12 10.24 14.20
CA GLY A 87 13.26 10.90 13.54
C GLY A 87 13.24 11.00 11.99
N GLY A 88 12.08 10.87 11.35
CA GLY A 88 11.93 11.00 9.89
C GLY A 88 11.58 12.42 9.44
N ILE A 89 12.48 13.06 8.69
CA ILE A 89 12.28 14.40 8.09
C ILE A 89 11.61 14.25 6.71
N CYS A 90 10.34 13.86 6.64
CA CYS A 90 9.61 13.92 5.38
C CYS A 90 8.16 14.36 5.63
N GLY A 91 7.93 15.67 5.67
CA GLY A 91 6.58 16.23 5.60
C GLY A 91 6.01 16.07 4.19
N GLY A 92 4.78 15.59 4.09
CA GLY A 92 4.06 15.50 2.83
C GLY A 92 2.71 14.82 2.95
N ASN A 93 1.91 14.90 1.89
CA ASN A 93 0.62 14.21 1.82
C ASN A 93 0.70 13.11 0.77
N VAL A 94 0.23 11.91 1.11
CA VAL A 94 0.18 10.78 0.18
C VAL A 94 -1.25 10.28 0.02
N ASP A 95 -1.67 10.10 -1.23
CA ASP A 95 -2.88 9.36 -1.57
C ASP A 95 -2.47 7.95 -1.99
N ILE A 96 -3.09 6.95 -1.36
CA ILE A 96 -2.89 5.54 -1.67
C ILE A 96 -4.21 4.97 -2.15
N PHE A 97 -4.18 4.27 -3.28
CA PHE A 97 -5.28 3.45 -3.76
C PHE A 97 -5.01 2.00 -3.36
N VAL A 98 -6.01 1.35 -2.77
CA VAL A 98 -5.98 -0.07 -2.43
C VAL A 98 -7.13 -0.77 -3.12
N GLU A 99 -6.87 -1.91 -3.75
CA GLU A 99 -7.86 -2.66 -4.50
C GLU A 99 -7.65 -4.16 -4.28
N VAL A 100 -8.75 -4.88 -4.05
CA VAL A 100 -8.75 -6.34 -4.06
C VAL A 100 -8.71 -6.81 -5.50
N ILE A 101 -7.68 -7.58 -5.83
CA ILE A 101 -7.59 -8.31 -7.09
C ILE A 101 -8.16 -9.69 -6.83
N ASP A 102 -9.30 -9.97 -7.44
CA ASP A 102 -9.86 -11.32 -7.53
C ASP A 102 -9.24 -12.03 -8.74
N LEU A 103 -8.68 -13.21 -8.53
CA LEU A 103 -7.99 -13.99 -9.58
C LEU A 103 -8.84 -15.15 -10.10
N ILE A 104 -10.07 -15.31 -9.59
CA ILE A 104 -10.97 -16.41 -9.94
C ILE A 104 -12.21 -15.94 -10.71
N ASP A 105 -12.49 -14.63 -10.70
CA ASP A 105 -13.56 -13.99 -11.48
C ASP A 105 -13.12 -13.50 -12.88
#